data_AF-D3P3N1-F1
#
_entry.id   AF-D3P3N1-F1
#
_cell.length_a   1.000
_cell.length_b   1.000
_cell.length_c   1.000
_cell.angle_alpha   90.00
_cell.angle_beta   90.00
_cell.angle_gamma   90.00
#
_symmetry.space_group_name_H-M   'P 1'
#
loop_
_entity.id
_entity.type
_entity.pdbx_description
1 polymer ?
#
loop_
_entity_poly.entity_id
_entity_poly.type
_entity_poly.pdbx_seq_one_letter_code
_entity_poly.pdbx_strand_id
1 'polypeptide(L)'
;MGEFYRQRYVAAGVLPATGCPAAGTLFAWADTDQRTRATGGALLNGLAPGCGLSAGFLADAGDGAADDPLFDAIGSGLGALDVDLARCGMLDAIGGSIDAVRERLKPQLAALGKVLGCCGVSLCREATGKPQCAFEDLPLAIEIKHKGRKVGLSGPLDYASGIIEVFRLEYGEGMPPGGGGLGTAWRSGRHSRPARPPQGEIRCRRACSIHRTARRVATAQSDPRRVGARDRRRTGRSGAAACKTDSPGRP
;
A
#
# COMPACT_ATOMS: atom_id res chain seq x y z
N MET A 1 -14.10 6.12 -16.33
CA MET A 1 -13.82 7.45 -15.73
C MET A 1 -13.50 8.53 -16.76
N GLY A 2 -12.61 8.31 -17.75
CA GLY A 2 -12.25 9.39 -18.69
C GLY A 2 -13.43 9.98 -19.48
N GLU A 3 -14.33 9.14 -19.97
CA GLU A 3 -15.55 9.60 -20.65
C GLU A 3 -16.46 10.45 -19.75
N PHE A 4 -16.62 10.04 -18.49
CA PHE A 4 -17.37 10.80 -17.50
C PHE A 4 -16.78 12.22 -17.34
N TYR A 5 -15.45 12.34 -17.27
CA TYR A 5 -14.80 13.66 -17.23
C TYR A 5 -14.96 14.43 -18.53
N ARG A 6 -14.91 13.77 -19.71
CA ARG A 6 -15.20 14.42 -20.99
C ARG A 6 -16.57 15.10 -20.96
N GLN A 7 -17.61 14.36 -20.59
CA GLN A 7 -18.98 14.89 -20.51
C GLN A 7 -19.06 16.10 -19.59
N ARG A 8 -18.40 16.02 -18.42
CA ARG A 8 -18.36 17.13 -17.44
C ARG A 8 -17.67 18.37 -18.00
N TYR A 9 -16.54 18.21 -18.68
CA TYR A 9 -15.76 19.32 -19.24
C TYR A 9 -16.36 19.91 -20.52
N VAL A 10 -17.05 19.11 -21.32
CA VAL A 10 -17.87 19.60 -22.44
C VAL A 10 -19.02 20.46 -21.92
N ALA A 11 -19.76 19.99 -20.91
CA ALA A 11 -20.84 20.75 -20.30
C ALA A 11 -20.35 22.06 -19.66
N ALA A 12 -19.09 22.11 -19.22
CA ALA A 12 -18.47 23.31 -18.68
C ALA A 12 -17.83 24.23 -19.74
N GLY A 13 -17.90 23.88 -21.04
CA GLY A 13 -17.27 24.64 -22.12
C GLY A 13 -15.74 24.59 -22.13
N VAL A 14 -15.13 23.68 -21.37
CA VAL A 14 -13.66 23.51 -21.29
C VAL A 14 -13.13 22.66 -22.45
N LEU A 15 -13.88 21.61 -22.84
CA LEU A 15 -13.54 20.75 -23.98
C LEU A 15 -14.57 20.91 -25.09
N PRO A 16 -14.16 20.76 -26.37
CA PRO A 16 -15.11 20.75 -27.46
C PRO A 16 -16.03 19.52 -27.36
N ALA A 17 -17.30 19.70 -27.71
CA ALA A 17 -18.27 18.61 -27.69
C ALA A 17 -17.87 17.45 -28.61
N THR A 18 -17.30 17.78 -29.77
CA THR A 18 -16.87 16.82 -30.80
C THR A 18 -15.39 17.00 -31.13
N GLY A 19 -14.78 15.93 -31.64
CA GLY A 19 -13.39 15.93 -32.06
C GLY A 19 -12.37 16.04 -30.93
N CYS A 20 -11.13 16.24 -31.35
CA CYS A 20 -9.98 16.38 -30.46
C CYS A 20 -9.87 17.82 -29.94
N PRO A 21 -9.49 18.00 -28.66
CA PRO A 21 -9.18 19.32 -28.14
C PRO A 21 -7.93 19.90 -28.83
N ALA A 22 -7.77 21.22 -28.76
CA ALA A 22 -6.59 21.88 -29.29
C ALA A 22 -5.30 21.37 -28.60
N ALA A 23 -4.18 21.44 -29.30
CA ALA A 23 -2.88 21.06 -28.73
C ALA A 23 -2.60 21.87 -27.46
N GLY A 24 -2.15 21.19 -26.41
CA GLY A 24 -1.87 21.81 -25.11
C GLY A 24 -3.10 22.05 -24.21
N THR A 25 -4.32 21.80 -24.68
CA THR A 25 -5.52 21.88 -23.81
C THR A 25 -5.54 20.78 -22.74
N LEU A 26 -5.05 19.59 -23.09
CA LEU A 26 -4.93 18.47 -22.17
C LEU A 26 -3.47 18.17 -21.89
N PHE A 27 -3.14 18.02 -20.60
CA PHE A 27 -1.85 17.57 -20.12
C PHE A 27 -2.07 16.52 -19.04
N ALA A 28 -1.28 15.44 -19.08
CA ALA A 28 -1.23 14.47 -18.00
C ALA A 28 0.22 14.13 -17.71
N TRP A 29 0.56 14.08 -16.43
CA TRP A 29 1.85 13.63 -15.93
C TRP A 29 1.60 12.44 -14.99
N ALA A 30 2.26 11.34 -15.27
CA ALA A 30 2.17 10.11 -14.49
C ALA A 30 3.51 9.83 -13.81
N ASP A 31 3.45 9.17 -12.67
CA ASP A 31 4.64 8.58 -12.03
C ASP A 31 5.26 7.49 -12.95
N THR A 32 6.51 7.11 -12.68
CA THR A 32 7.32 6.21 -13.54
C THR A 32 6.79 4.78 -13.60
N ASP A 33 6.00 4.38 -12.61
CA ASP A 33 5.38 3.07 -12.53
C ASP A 33 4.51 2.76 -13.76
N GLN A 34 4.53 1.49 -14.21
CA GLN A 34 3.71 1.09 -15.36
C GLN A 34 2.22 1.34 -15.10
N ARG A 35 1.75 1.06 -13.87
CA ARG A 35 0.34 1.23 -13.48
C ARG A 35 -0.12 2.68 -13.57
N THR A 36 0.73 3.65 -13.25
CA THR A 36 0.41 5.09 -13.33
C THR A 36 0.44 5.59 -14.77
N ARG A 37 1.44 5.17 -15.57
CA ARG A 37 1.50 5.49 -17.01
C ARG A 37 0.29 4.96 -17.77
N ALA A 38 -0.06 3.69 -17.55
CA ALA A 38 -1.24 3.08 -18.15
C ALA A 38 -2.54 3.76 -17.70
N THR A 39 -2.64 4.13 -16.42
CA THR A 39 -3.79 4.90 -15.91
C THR A 39 -3.92 6.25 -16.61
N GLY A 40 -2.82 7.00 -16.75
CA GLY A 40 -2.81 8.28 -17.45
C GLY A 40 -3.24 8.15 -18.91
N GLY A 41 -2.72 7.14 -19.63
CA GLY A 41 -3.12 6.83 -21.01
C GLY A 41 -4.61 6.47 -21.12
N ALA A 42 -5.10 5.59 -20.24
CA ALA A 42 -6.52 5.20 -20.22
C ALA A 42 -7.46 6.37 -19.90
N LEU A 43 -7.05 7.26 -18.99
CA LEU A 43 -7.80 8.46 -18.67
C LEU A 43 -7.88 9.40 -19.87
N LEU A 44 -6.74 9.71 -20.51
CA LEU A 44 -6.68 10.55 -21.71
C LEU A 44 -7.48 9.96 -22.87
N ASN A 45 -7.39 8.65 -23.10
CA ASN A 45 -8.17 7.98 -24.14
C ASN A 45 -9.69 8.08 -23.88
N GLY A 46 -10.12 8.08 -22.62
CA GLY A 46 -11.52 8.36 -22.29
C GLY A 46 -11.90 9.84 -22.44
N LEU A 47 -10.99 10.79 -22.15
CA LEU A 47 -11.25 12.22 -22.32
C LEU A 47 -11.30 12.66 -23.78
N ALA A 48 -10.40 12.13 -24.61
CA ALA A 48 -10.24 12.49 -26.01
C ALA A 48 -9.94 11.22 -26.85
N PRO A 49 -10.97 10.38 -27.10
CA PRO A 49 -10.80 9.12 -27.80
C PRO A 49 -10.21 9.31 -29.20
N GLY A 50 -9.22 8.49 -29.56
CA GLY A 50 -8.59 8.51 -30.89
C GLY A 50 -7.66 9.69 -31.17
N CYS A 51 -7.45 10.59 -30.20
CA CYS A 51 -6.63 11.80 -30.39
C CYS A 51 -5.12 11.58 -30.21
N GLY A 52 -4.67 10.33 -30.01
CA GLY A 52 -3.25 9.99 -29.91
C GLY A 52 -2.53 10.58 -28.69
N LEU A 53 -3.26 11.05 -27.68
CA LEU A 53 -2.67 11.66 -26.48
C LEU A 53 -2.03 10.60 -25.58
N SER A 54 -0.90 10.95 -24.98
CA SER A 54 -0.18 10.12 -24.00
C SER A 54 0.19 10.94 -22.78
N ALA A 55 0.24 10.31 -21.61
CA ALA A 55 0.74 10.96 -20.40
C ALA A 55 2.26 11.06 -20.47
N GLY A 56 2.81 12.23 -20.11
CA GLY A 56 4.23 12.37 -19.81
C GLY A 56 4.58 11.64 -18.51
N PHE A 57 5.84 11.31 -18.35
CA PHE A 57 6.40 10.74 -17.13
C PHE A 57 7.90 11.01 -17.09
N LEU A 58 8.51 10.96 -15.92
CA LEU A 58 9.96 11.08 -15.80
C LEU A 58 10.63 9.88 -16.50
N ALA A 59 11.37 10.15 -17.58
CA ALA A 59 12.10 9.11 -18.29
C ALA A 59 13.26 8.58 -17.43
N ASP A 60 13.51 7.27 -17.51
CA ASP A 60 14.61 6.61 -16.81
C ASP A 60 15.95 7.29 -17.18
N ALA A 61 16.61 7.90 -16.20
CA ALA A 61 17.87 8.65 -16.40
C ALA A 61 19.12 7.75 -16.40
N GLY A 62 18.99 6.42 -16.43
CA GLY A 62 20.09 5.46 -16.27
C GLY A 62 19.68 4.24 -15.44
N ASP A 63 20.63 3.57 -14.79
CA ASP A 63 20.60 2.19 -14.24
C ASP A 63 19.56 1.89 -13.12
N GLY A 64 18.29 2.19 -13.36
CA GLY A 64 17.14 1.94 -12.49
C GLY A 64 16.06 2.98 -12.75
N ALA A 65 14.79 2.57 -12.70
CA ALA A 65 13.69 3.52 -12.70
C ALA A 65 13.89 4.50 -11.54
N ALA A 66 14.04 5.78 -11.86
CA ALA A 66 14.22 6.81 -10.86
C ALA A 66 12.88 7.09 -10.16
N ASP A 67 12.91 7.26 -8.84
CA ASP A 67 11.75 7.81 -8.11
C ASP A 67 11.52 9.24 -8.64
N ASP A 68 10.34 9.50 -9.21
CA ASP A 68 10.01 10.86 -9.67
C ASP A 68 9.87 11.76 -8.44
N PRO A 69 10.70 12.81 -8.28
CA PRO A 69 10.65 13.71 -7.13
C PRO A 69 9.31 14.42 -6.96
N LEU A 70 8.49 14.51 -8.01
CA LEU A 70 7.13 15.04 -7.94
C LEU A 70 6.20 14.11 -7.14
N PHE A 71 6.41 12.80 -7.18
CA PHE A 71 5.57 11.79 -6.53
C PHE A 71 6.21 11.21 -5.26
N ASP A 72 7.54 11.09 -5.21
CA ASP A 72 8.28 10.64 -4.02
C ASP A 72 9.54 11.49 -3.78
N ALA A 73 9.35 12.61 -3.09
CA ALA A 73 10.43 13.53 -2.74
C ALA A 73 11.48 12.89 -1.81
N ILE A 74 11.09 11.98 -0.91
CA ILE A 74 12.04 11.31 0.00
C ILE A 74 12.73 10.14 -0.74
N GLY A 75 11.96 9.42 -1.57
CA GLY A 75 12.39 8.45 -2.57
C GLY A 75 13.56 8.92 -3.43
N SER A 76 13.30 10.01 -4.13
CA SER A 76 14.25 10.69 -5.01
C SER A 76 15.44 11.32 -4.29
N GLY A 77 15.37 11.46 -2.95
CA GLY A 77 16.39 12.15 -2.16
C GLY A 77 16.31 13.68 -2.24
N LEU A 78 15.27 14.23 -2.88
CA LEU A 78 15.00 15.67 -2.90
C LEU A 78 14.66 16.19 -1.49
N GLY A 79 13.96 15.38 -0.69
CA GLY A 79 13.56 15.66 0.68
C GLY A 79 14.22 14.72 1.69
N ALA A 80 14.43 15.22 2.90
CA ALA A 80 14.86 14.42 4.05
C ALA A 80 13.68 14.18 5.01
N LEU A 81 13.61 12.98 5.58
CA LEU A 81 12.64 12.64 6.61
C LEU A 81 13.25 12.89 8.00
N ASP A 82 12.64 13.78 8.78
CA ASP A 82 12.89 13.83 10.22
C ASP A 82 12.13 12.67 10.87
N VAL A 83 12.87 11.65 11.31
CA VAL A 83 12.31 10.40 11.81
C VAL A 83 11.59 10.58 13.14
N ASP A 84 12.11 11.43 14.03
CA ASP A 84 11.51 11.67 15.34
C ASP A 84 10.21 12.45 15.18
N LEU A 85 10.23 13.50 14.36
CA LEU A 85 9.02 14.26 14.04
C LEU A 85 7.96 13.39 13.35
N ALA A 86 8.36 12.55 12.38
CA ALA A 86 7.45 11.64 11.70
C ALA A 86 6.85 10.60 12.65
N ARG A 87 7.66 10.04 13.56
CA ARG A 87 7.17 9.10 14.59
C ARG A 87 6.16 9.76 15.53
N CYS A 88 6.44 10.97 16.00
CA CYS A 88 5.49 11.70 16.86
C CYS A 88 4.20 12.06 16.09
N GLY A 89 4.31 12.53 14.84
CA GLY A 89 3.14 12.81 14.01
C GLY A 89 2.28 11.56 13.77
N MET A 90 2.89 10.39 13.56
CA MET A 90 2.16 9.13 13.48
C MET A 90 1.47 8.77 14.79
N LEU A 91 2.16 8.90 15.93
CA LEU A 91 1.59 8.60 17.24
C LEU A 91 0.39 9.51 17.55
N ASP A 92 0.50 10.80 17.26
CA ASP A 92 -0.59 11.76 17.43
C ASP A 92 -1.76 11.43 16.50
N ALA A 93 -1.50 11.14 15.22
CA ALA A 93 -2.53 10.81 14.23
C ALA A 93 -3.33 9.54 14.57
N ILE A 94 -2.70 8.56 15.23
CA ILE A 94 -3.40 7.34 15.66
C ILE A 94 -4.19 7.55 16.97
N GLY A 95 -3.99 8.68 17.67
CA GLY A 95 -4.68 9.02 18.91
C GLY A 95 -3.82 8.88 20.16
N GLY A 96 -2.50 9.04 20.01
CA GLY A 96 -1.53 9.10 21.10
C GLY A 96 -1.03 7.75 21.64
N SER A 97 -1.66 6.63 21.28
CA SER A 97 -1.25 5.31 21.76
C SER A 97 -1.48 4.21 20.74
N ILE A 98 -0.45 3.39 20.54
CA ILE A 98 -0.51 2.18 19.71
C ILE A 98 -1.48 1.15 20.30
N ASP A 99 -1.51 1.01 21.63
CA ASP A 99 -2.41 0.08 22.31
C ASP A 99 -3.87 0.53 22.21
N ALA A 100 -4.13 1.83 22.36
CA ALA A 100 -5.49 2.36 22.19
C ALA A 100 -6.04 2.08 20.79
N VAL A 101 -5.20 2.20 19.75
CA VAL A 101 -5.61 1.89 18.37
C VAL A 101 -5.81 0.40 18.16
N ARG A 102 -4.94 -0.43 18.75
CA ARG A 102 -5.08 -1.88 18.71
C ARG A 102 -6.42 -2.30 19.30
N GLU A 103 -6.77 -1.82 20.49
CA GLU A 103 -8.03 -2.14 21.14
C GLU A 103 -9.23 -1.63 20.33
N ARG A 104 -9.16 -0.39 19.81
CA ARG A 104 -10.22 0.18 18.96
C ARG A 104 -10.49 -0.64 17.69
N LEU A 105 -9.45 -1.22 17.08
CA LEU A 105 -9.55 -1.98 15.83
C LEU A 105 -9.60 -3.50 16.03
N LYS A 106 -9.56 -3.98 17.27
CA LYS A 106 -9.53 -5.40 17.61
C LYS A 106 -10.70 -6.18 16.97
N PRO A 107 -11.97 -5.70 16.99
CA PRO A 107 -13.07 -6.44 16.36
C PRO A 107 -12.90 -6.63 14.85
N GLN A 108 -12.39 -5.61 14.14
CA GLN A 108 -12.16 -5.63 12.70
C GLN A 108 -10.99 -6.56 12.34
N LEU A 109 -9.92 -6.52 13.12
CA LEU A 109 -8.77 -7.40 12.96
C LEU A 109 -9.16 -8.86 13.24
N ALA A 110 -9.98 -9.12 14.26
CA ALA A 110 -10.52 -10.44 14.55
C ALA A 110 -11.42 -10.96 13.41
N ALA A 111 -12.23 -10.09 12.81
CA ALA A 111 -13.04 -10.44 11.65
C ALA A 111 -12.15 -10.84 10.46
N LEU A 112 -11.09 -10.09 10.18
CA LEU A 112 -10.11 -10.47 9.16
C LEU A 112 -9.39 -11.78 9.51
N GLY A 113 -9.01 -11.98 10.77
CA GLY A 113 -8.42 -13.22 11.26
C GLY A 113 -9.29 -14.44 10.97
N LYS A 114 -10.61 -14.33 11.15
CA LYS A 114 -11.58 -15.38 10.79
C LYS A 114 -11.60 -15.65 9.28
N VAL A 115 -11.57 -14.60 8.46
CA VAL A 115 -11.48 -14.73 6.99
C VAL A 115 -10.21 -15.45 6.56
N LEU A 116 -9.08 -15.13 7.21
CA LEU A 116 -7.76 -15.68 6.91
C LEU A 116 -7.51 -17.06 7.53
N GLY A 117 -8.47 -17.63 8.27
CA GLY A 117 -8.28 -18.68 9.28
C GLY A 117 -7.42 -19.90 8.90
N CYS A 118 -7.21 -20.20 7.63
CA CYS A 118 -6.31 -21.26 7.20
C CYS A 118 -4.81 -20.91 7.18
N CYS A 119 -4.45 -19.63 7.24
CA CYS A 119 -3.06 -19.14 7.31
C CYS A 119 -2.59 -18.86 8.75
N GLY A 120 -3.48 -19.03 9.74
CA GLY A 120 -3.25 -18.64 11.14
C GLY A 120 -1.98 -19.25 11.73
N VAL A 121 -1.82 -20.58 11.66
CA VAL A 121 -0.65 -21.28 12.28
C VAL A 121 0.68 -20.82 11.68
N SER A 122 0.77 -20.70 10.35
CA SER A 122 2.01 -20.25 9.70
C SER A 122 2.35 -18.80 10.01
N LEU A 123 1.33 -17.92 10.00
CA LEU A 123 1.51 -16.52 10.34
C LEU A 123 1.92 -16.35 11.80
N CYS A 124 1.26 -17.06 12.71
CA CYS A 124 1.60 -17.05 14.13
C CYS A 124 3.03 -17.51 14.38
N ARG A 125 3.46 -18.59 13.71
CA ARG A 125 4.83 -19.09 13.86
C ARG A 125 5.86 -18.08 13.38
N GLU A 126 5.62 -17.40 12.26
CA GLU A 126 6.52 -16.36 11.76
C GLU A 126 6.55 -15.12 12.67
N ALA A 127 5.38 -14.67 13.14
CA ALA A 127 5.27 -13.42 13.89
C ALA A 127 5.62 -13.55 15.38
N THR A 128 5.42 -14.72 15.98
CA THR A 128 5.53 -14.91 17.45
C THR A 128 6.43 -16.08 17.85
N GLY A 129 6.89 -16.90 16.90
CA GLY A 129 7.59 -18.15 17.19
C GLY A 129 6.68 -19.28 17.72
N LYS A 130 5.38 -19.04 17.92
CA LYS A 130 4.42 -20.00 18.48
C LYS A 130 3.36 -20.40 17.45
N PRO A 131 2.85 -21.65 17.47
CA PRO A 131 1.82 -22.08 16.53
C PRO A 131 0.43 -21.53 16.83
N GLN A 132 0.17 -21.09 18.06
CA GLN A 132 -1.10 -20.50 18.49
C GLN A 132 -0.95 -19.00 18.76
N CYS A 133 -1.72 -18.20 18.05
CA CYS A 133 -1.93 -16.78 18.30
C CYS A 133 -3.27 -16.36 17.66
N ALA A 134 -3.83 -15.23 18.09
CA ALA A 134 -4.90 -14.55 17.35
C ALA A 134 -4.28 -13.48 16.44
N PHE A 135 -4.89 -13.23 15.27
CA PHE A 135 -4.37 -12.27 14.30
C PHE A 135 -4.32 -10.86 14.89
N GLU A 136 -5.38 -10.48 15.61
CA GLU A 136 -5.56 -9.21 16.28
C GLU A 136 -4.59 -8.98 17.45
N ASP A 137 -4.03 -10.05 18.02
CA ASP A 137 -3.10 -9.98 19.15
C ASP A 137 -1.62 -9.98 18.69
N LEU A 138 -1.36 -9.98 17.38
CA LEU A 138 0.00 -9.87 16.85
C LEU A 138 0.65 -8.53 17.26
N PRO A 139 1.98 -8.49 17.47
CA PRO A 139 2.68 -7.26 17.84
C PRO A 139 2.47 -6.16 16.79
N LEU A 140 1.94 -5.01 17.21
CA LEU A 140 1.80 -3.78 16.43
C LEU A 140 2.85 -2.76 16.91
N ALA A 141 3.56 -2.14 15.97
CA ALA A 141 4.55 -1.11 16.28
C ALA A 141 4.63 -0.04 15.19
N ILE A 142 5.20 1.11 15.54
CA ILE A 142 5.73 2.08 14.57
C ILE A 142 7.20 1.75 14.35
N GLU A 143 7.59 1.59 13.09
CA GLU A 143 8.93 1.20 12.68
C GLU A 143 9.55 2.21 11.72
N ILE A 144 10.87 2.35 11.85
CA ILE A 144 11.70 3.07 10.90
C ILE A 144 12.12 2.06 9.82
N LYS A 145 11.72 2.32 8.58
CA LYS A 145 11.95 1.47 7.41
C LYS A 145 12.92 2.17 6.44
N HIS A 146 13.43 1.40 5.47
CA HIS A 146 14.27 1.90 4.36
C HIS A 146 15.43 2.80 4.82
N LYS A 147 16.17 2.39 5.86
CA LYS A 147 17.34 3.14 6.40
C LYS A 147 17.01 4.58 6.82
N GLY A 148 15.83 4.80 7.41
CA GLY A 148 15.42 6.12 7.89
C GLY A 148 14.62 6.96 6.89
N ARG A 149 14.37 6.43 5.69
CA ARG A 149 13.60 7.13 4.65
C ARG A 149 12.09 6.90 4.72
N LYS A 150 11.62 6.13 5.71
CA LYS A 150 10.19 5.91 5.93
C LYS A 150 9.96 5.62 7.41
N VAL A 151 8.89 6.18 7.96
CA VAL A 151 8.28 5.70 9.21
C VAL A 151 6.95 5.07 8.83
N GLY A 152 6.68 3.87 9.34
CA GLY A 152 5.48 3.11 9.00
C GLY A 152 5.03 2.20 10.13
N LEU A 153 3.94 1.46 9.91
CA LEU A 153 3.44 0.47 10.87
C LEU A 153 4.02 -0.92 10.57
N SER A 154 4.08 -1.78 11.56
CA SER A 154 4.27 -3.21 11.39
C SER A 154 3.23 -3.99 12.18
N GLY A 155 3.05 -5.27 11.84
CA GLY A 155 2.09 -6.12 12.52
C GLY A 155 0.68 -6.07 11.93
N PRO A 156 -0.36 -6.36 12.73
CA PRO A 156 -1.68 -6.72 12.21
C PRO A 156 -2.36 -5.60 11.42
N LEU A 157 -2.09 -4.32 11.73
CA LEU A 157 -2.64 -3.20 10.95
C LEU A 157 -1.96 -3.07 9.57
N ASP A 158 -0.64 -3.20 9.51
CA ASP A 158 0.13 -3.15 8.25
C ASP A 158 -0.31 -4.29 7.33
N TYR A 159 -0.44 -5.49 7.89
CA TYR A 159 -0.89 -6.68 7.15
C TYR A 159 -2.35 -6.55 6.71
N ALA A 160 -3.24 -6.12 7.61
CA ALA A 160 -4.66 -5.96 7.29
C ALA A 160 -4.87 -4.95 6.16
N SER A 161 -4.15 -3.82 6.17
CA SER A 161 -4.22 -2.81 5.11
C SER A 161 -3.89 -3.41 3.74
N GLY A 162 -2.77 -4.13 3.63
CA GLY A 162 -2.37 -4.77 2.37
C GLY A 162 -3.33 -5.87 1.91
N ILE A 163 -3.77 -6.73 2.84
CA ILE A 163 -4.66 -7.87 2.54
C ILE A 163 -6.04 -7.40 2.08
N ILE A 164 -6.63 -6.43 2.79
CA ILE A 164 -7.96 -5.91 2.45
C ILE A 164 -7.93 -5.18 1.11
N GLU A 165 -6.85 -4.46 0.80
CA GLU A 165 -6.70 -3.85 -0.52
C GLU A 165 -6.60 -4.92 -1.63
N VAL A 166 -5.90 -6.04 -1.39
CA VAL A 166 -5.91 -7.17 -2.34
C VAL A 166 -7.34 -7.69 -2.54
N PHE A 167 -8.14 -7.86 -1.49
CA PHE A 167 -9.53 -8.30 -1.65
C PHE A 167 -10.35 -7.30 -2.47
N ARG A 168 -10.13 -6.01 -2.26
CA ARG A 168 -10.78 -4.95 -3.01
C ARG A 168 -10.36 -4.96 -4.48
N LEU A 169 -9.09 -5.18 -4.77
CA LEU A 169 -8.57 -5.29 -6.15
C LEU A 169 -9.12 -6.52 -6.85
N GLU A 170 -9.17 -7.68 -6.20
CA GLU A 170 -9.79 -8.89 -6.76
C GLU A 170 -11.28 -8.67 -7.07
N TYR A 171 -11.99 -7.95 -6.19
CA TYR A 171 -13.37 -7.56 -6.43
C TYR A 171 -13.50 -6.59 -7.61
N GLY A 172 -12.63 -5.58 -7.68
CA GLY A 172 -12.59 -4.61 -8.78
C GLY A 172 -12.25 -5.24 -10.14
N GLU A 173 -11.43 -6.28 -10.14
CA GLU A 173 -11.07 -7.08 -11.32
C GLU A 173 -12.18 -8.08 -11.72
N GLY A 174 -13.24 -8.20 -10.91
CA GLY A 174 -14.36 -9.11 -11.19
C GLY A 174 -14.00 -10.58 -11.03
N MET A 175 -12.96 -10.92 -10.25
CA MET A 175 -12.54 -12.31 -10.06
C MET A 175 -13.65 -13.15 -9.39
N PRO A 176 -13.89 -14.39 -9.84
CA PRO A 176 -14.91 -15.23 -9.25
C PRO A 176 -14.52 -15.67 -7.83
N PRO A 177 -15.47 -15.77 -6.89
CA PRO A 177 -15.21 -16.32 -5.56
C PRO A 177 -14.65 -17.74 -5.70
N GLY A 178 -13.41 -17.94 -5.27
CA GLY A 178 -12.76 -19.25 -5.29
C GLY A 178 -12.08 -19.64 -6.61
N GLY A 179 -11.97 -18.74 -7.59
CA GLY A 179 -11.17 -18.94 -8.81
C GLY A 179 -9.70 -18.54 -8.68
N GLY A 180 -9.12 -18.65 -7.48
CA GLY A 180 -7.72 -18.32 -7.22
C GLY A 180 -7.46 -16.98 -6.51
N GLY A 181 -8.48 -16.14 -6.33
CA GLY A 181 -8.46 -14.98 -5.44
C GLY A 181 -8.93 -15.32 -4.02
N LEU A 182 -8.46 -14.57 -3.03
CA LEU A 182 -8.80 -14.67 -1.62
C LEU A 182 -10.21 -14.19 -1.25
N GLY A 183 -10.93 -13.54 -2.17
CA GLY A 183 -12.23 -12.90 -1.95
C GLY A 183 -13.43 -13.79 -1.57
N THR A 184 -13.23 -15.01 -1.06
CA THR A 184 -14.33 -15.93 -0.74
C THR A 184 -15.11 -15.60 0.53
N ALA A 185 -14.63 -14.73 1.41
CA ALA A 185 -15.34 -14.46 2.67
C ALA A 185 -16.47 -13.42 2.58
N TRP A 186 -16.55 -12.64 1.50
CA TRP A 186 -17.50 -11.53 1.42
C TRP A 186 -18.90 -11.92 0.92
N ARG A 187 -19.08 -13.11 0.33
CA ARG A 187 -20.35 -13.48 -0.33
C ARG A 187 -21.23 -14.46 0.45
N SER A 188 -20.80 -14.96 1.60
CA SER A 188 -21.60 -15.93 2.39
C SER A 188 -22.23 -15.31 3.63
N GLY A 189 -23.15 -14.35 3.41
CA GLY A 189 -24.26 -14.07 4.32
C GLY A 189 -25.41 -15.10 4.20
N ARG A 190 -25.18 -16.23 3.54
CA ARG A 190 -26.15 -17.34 3.45
C ARG A 190 -25.53 -18.61 4.00
N HIS A 191 -26.22 -19.17 4.99
CA HIS A 191 -25.96 -20.50 5.55
C HIS A 191 -26.00 -21.56 4.44
N SER A 192 -24.87 -22.21 4.13
CA SER A 192 -24.89 -23.52 3.47
C SER A 192 -23.58 -24.31 3.69
N ARG A 193 -23.70 -25.35 4.53
CA ARG A 193 -22.99 -26.66 4.58
C ARG A 193 -21.46 -26.78 4.34
N PRO A 194 -20.78 -27.66 5.11
CA PRO A 194 -19.32 -27.84 5.05
C PRO A 194 -18.91 -28.71 3.84
N ALA A 195 -18.01 -28.20 3.01
CA ALA A 195 -17.36 -29.01 1.97
C ALA A 195 -16.11 -29.71 2.54
N ARG A 196 -15.98 -31.02 2.27
CA ARG A 196 -14.84 -31.89 2.63
C ARG A 196 -13.57 -31.56 1.79
N PRO A 197 -12.36 -31.87 2.31
CA PRO A 197 -11.06 -31.36 1.80
C PRO A 197 -10.48 -32.27 0.71
N PRO A 198 -9.92 -31.72 -0.38
CA PRO A 198 -8.47 -31.46 -0.47
C PRO A 198 -8.10 -30.13 -1.18
N GLN A 199 -9.09 -29.31 -1.55
CA GLN A 199 -8.84 -28.06 -2.29
C GLN A 199 -8.47 -26.85 -1.41
N GLY A 200 -8.51 -26.99 -0.09
CA GLY A 200 -8.22 -25.90 0.87
C GLY A 200 -6.72 -25.56 0.97
N GLU A 201 -5.83 -26.55 0.91
CA GLU A 201 -4.39 -26.34 1.13
C GLU A 201 -3.70 -25.57 -0.01
N ILE A 202 -4.09 -25.81 -1.27
CA ILE A 202 -3.53 -25.11 -2.43
C ILE A 202 -3.94 -23.63 -2.42
N ARG A 203 -5.17 -23.33 -1.97
CA ARG A 203 -5.76 -21.99 -1.91
C ARG A 203 -5.11 -21.15 -0.79
N CYS A 204 -4.86 -21.75 0.37
CA CYS A 204 -4.22 -21.08 1.50
C CYS A 204 -2.72 -20.83 1.28
N ARG A 205 -2.02 -21.71 0.56
CA ARG A 205 -0.61 -21.49 0.20
C ARG A 205 -0.39 -20.26 -0.70
N ARG A 206 -1.34 -19.92 -1.58
CA ARG A 206 -1.24 -18.72 -2.44
C ARG A 206 -1.49 -17.42 -1.66
N ALA A 207 -2.46 -17.41 -0.75
CA ALA A 207 -2.67 -16.31 0.19
C ALA A 207 -1.43 -15.99 1.03
N CYS A 208 -0.87 -17.05 1.62
CA CYS A 208 0.35 -17.00 2.40
C CYS A 208 1.62 -16.75 1.55
N SER A 209 1.57 -16.94 0.23
CA SER A 209 2.65 -16.61 -0.71
C SER A 209 2.74 -15.10 -0.95
N ILE A 210 1.60 -14.41 -1.11
CA ILE A 210 1.54 -12.96 -1.34
C ILE A 210 2.21 -12.19 -0.21
N HIS A 211 2.11 -12.63 1.05
CA HIS A 211 2.85 -11.99 2.15
C HIS A 211 4.37 -12.12 1.99
N ARG A 212 4.87 -13.28 1.55
CA ARG A 212 6.28 -13.50 1.25
C ARG A 212 6.74 -12.73 0.00
N THR A 213 5.89 -12.59 -1.00
CA THR A 213 6.19 -11.83 -2.23
C THR A 213 6.15 -10.32 -1.98
N ALA A 214 5.19 -9.81 -1.20
CA ALA A 214 5.14 -8.41 -0.78
C ALA A 214 6.37 -8.01 0.04
N ARG A 215 6.87 -8.90 0.93
CA ARG A 215 8.16 -8.72 1.60
C ARG A 215 9.35 -8.74 0.64
N ARG A 216 9.37 -9.64 -0.34
CA ARG A 216 10.46 -9.76 -1.33
C ARG A 216 10.53 -8.59 -2.31
N VAL A 217 9.39 -8.04 -2.73
CA VAL A 217 9.35 -6.84 -3.58
C VAL A 217 9.86 -5.64 -2.79
N ALA A 218 9.43 -5.50 -1.52
CA ALA A 218 9.93 -4.45 -0.63
C ALA A 218 11.43 -4.57 -0.30
N THR A 219 12.00 -5.79 -0.28
CA THR A 219 13.45 -5.98 -0.09
C THR A 219 14.28 -5.92 -1.38
N ALA A 220 13.72 -6.30 -2.53
CA ALA A 220 14.40 -6.20 -3.83
C ALA A 220 14.62 -4.74 -4.26
N GLN A 221 13.72 -3.83 -3.90
CA GLN A 221 13.92 -2.37 -4.04
C GLN A 221 15.00 -1.80 -3.11
N SER A 222 15.62 -2.62 -2.26
CA SER A 222 16.63 -2.20 -1.27
C SER A 222 18.01 -2.84 -1.45
N ASP A 223 18.28 -3.51 -2.58
CA ASP A 223 19.57 -4.18 -2.84
C ASP A 223 20.74 -3.16 -2.88
N PRO A 224 21.69 -3.22 -1.92
CA PRO A 224 22.80 -2.30 -1.83
C PRO A 224 23.87 -2.46 -2.93
N ARG A 225 23.77 -3.46 -3.84
CA ARG A 225 24.72 -3.61 -4.96
C ARG A 225 24.61 -2.55 -6.05
N ARG A 226 23.57 -1.69 -6.02
CA ARG A 226 23.35 -0.62 -7.02
C ARG A 226 23.75 0.80 -6.60
N VAL A 227 24.14 1.03 -5.34
CA VAL A 227 24.48 2.38 -4.88
C VAL A 227 25.98 2.47 -4.58
N GLY A 228 26.71 3.04 -5.53
CA GLY A 228 28.13 3.34 -5.40
C GLY A 228 28.43 4.14 -4.13
N ALA A 229 29.43 3.69 -3.39
CA ALA A 229 29.87 4.32 -2.16
C ALA A 229 30.43 5.72 -2.43
N ARG A 230 29.86 6.76 -1.81
CA ARG A 230 30.61 7.97 -1.45
C ARG A 230 30.13 8.64 -0.18
N ASP A 231 31.08 8.56 0.77
CA ASP A 231 31.52 9.51 1.77
C ASP A 231 30.70 9.84 3.03
N ARG A 232 31.46 9.76 4.14
CA ARG A 232 31.07 9.96 5.53
C ARG A 232 31.33 11.40 5.92
N ARG A 233 30.47 11.89 6.82
CA ARG A 233 30.71 12.82 7.96
C ARG A 233 29.78 14.03 7.90
N ARG A 234 28.73 13.97 8.72
CA ARG A 234 28.28 15.15 9.46
C ARG A 234 27.65 14.70 10.78
N THR A 235 28.43 14.85 11.84
CA THR A 235 27.97 14.83 13.23
C THR A 235 27.11 16.07 13.46
N GLY A 236 25.84 15.89 13.85
CA GLY A 236 24.92 16.98 14.10
C GLY A 236 23.77 16.56 15.02
N ARG A 237 24.02 16.62 16.33
CA ARG A 237 23.09 16.91 17.44
C ARG A 237 21.68 16.29 17.35
N SER A 238 21.51 15.11 17.95
CA SER A 238 20.18 14.52 18.21
C SER A 238 19.44 15.33 19.28
N GLY A 239 18.48 16.14 18.85
CA GLY A 239 17.43 16.65 19.73
C GLY A 239 16.31 15.61 19.81
N ALA A 240 16.46 14.58 20.64
CA ALA A 240 15.40 13.64 20.92
C ALA A 240 14.30 14.36 21.72
N ALA A 241 13.35 15.00 21.04
CA ALA A 241 12.12 15.43 21.67
C ALA A 241 11.27 14.16 21.88
N ALA A 242 11.14 13.72 23.14
CA ALA A 242 10.21 12.67 23.48
C ALA A 242 8.80 13.09 23.04
N CYS A 243 8.13 12.26 22.24
CA CYS A 243 6.73 12.48 21.89
C CYS A 243 5.93 12.61 23.20
N LYS A 244 5.12 13.65 23.34
CA LYS A 244 4.47 14.04 24.61
C LYS A 244 3.50 12.99 25.19
N THR A 245 3.33 11.83 24.56
CA THR A 245 2.25 10.88 24.83
C THR A 245 2.71 9.49 25.29
N ASP A 246 4.01 9.21 25.37
CA ASP A 246 4.52 7.89 25.80
C ASP A 246 4.85 7.81 27.30
N SER A 247 3.99 8.41 28.15
CA SER A 247 4.11 8.29 29.61
C SER A 247 3.12 7.23 30.12
N PRO A 248 3.58 6.05 30.57
CA PRO A 248 2.73 5.16 31.32
C PRO A 248 2.46 5.82 32.68
N GLY A 249 1.20 6.20 32.91
CA GLY A 249 0.76 6.62 34.23
C GLY A 249 1.13 5.57 35.26
N ARG A 250 1.87 5.99 36.30
CA ARG A 250 2.17 5.20 37.49
C ARG A 250 2.35 6.15 38.68
N PRO A 251 2.03 5.72 39.90
CA PRO A 251 0.87 4.93 40.35
C PRO A 251 -0.26 5.82 40.87
#